data_AF-A0A8T4R3Y6-F1
#
_entry.id   AF-A0A8T4R3Y6-F1
#
_cell.length_a   1.000
_cell.length_b   1.000
_cell.length_c   1.000
_cell.angle_alpha   90.00
_cell.angle_beta   90.00
_cell.angle_gamma   90.00
#
_symmetry.space_group_name_H-M   'P 1'
#
loop_
_entity.id
_entity.type
_entity.pdbx_description
1 polymer ?
#
loop_
_entity_poly.entity_id
_entity_poly.type
_entity_poly.pdbx_seq_one_letter_code
_entity_poly.pdbx_strand_id
1 'polypeptide(L)'
;MVAQTIPTDGSTDEQANGFRQLHQLQSAHNLNNSVKEHLFPWLVYMHYQNLMDCMPFIADGSLRDRKGLPIKEGREADVYSGVLILANGTTLIDRLQLDGVVEDKILGAFTPLSSRRDFMDYIKRKQEDSSDGAYVVDSHRERMVYVSEFNSRIPINISDYVPQDFFYYESGLPEETNIGLKTKVAIRLPLRYDNVDTYQIKRSAYTKLGLGKVTHFNMQGLAEEFFFKVEPNCDGPFVVPEQPIVGVYRTYERKDGALICTEERRIDPRTEYDAKSVFVPSQKPHVPLELIRN
;
A
#
# COMPACT_ATOMS: atom_id res chain seq x y z
N MET A 1 32.80 -24.78 69.76
CA MET A 1 32.42 -23.71 68.81
C MET A 1 31.62 -24.38 67.71
N VAL A 2 30.38 -23.92 67.53
CA VAL A 2 29.33 -24.61 66.76
C VAL A 2 29.44 -24.22 65.29
N ALA A 3 29.37 -25.22 64.41
CA ALA A 3 29.29 -25.06 62.97
C ALA A 3 27.95 -24.42 62.57
N GLN A 4 27.97 -23.46 61.65
CA GLN A 4 26.79 -23.01 60.93
C GLN A 4 27.00 -23.25 59.43
N THR A 5 26.24 -24.21 58.91
CA THR A 5 25.98 -24.45 57.50
C THR A 5 24.98 -23.42 56.98
N ILE A 6 25.24 -22.82 55.83
CA ILE A 6 24.27 -22.04 55.04
C ILE A 6 24.10 -22.74 53.68
N PRO A 7 22.86 -22.90 53.16
CA PRO A 7 22.57 -23.71 51.97
C PRO A 7 22.94 -22.96 50.68
N THR A 8 23.31 -23.73 49.66
CA THR A 8 23.45 -23.30 48.27
C THR A 8 22.06 -23.13 47.66
N ASP A 9 21.66 -21.91 47.35
CA ASP A 9 20.49 -21.62 46.52
C ASP A 9 20.87 -21.81 45.04
N GLY A 10 20.38 -22.90 44.45
CA GLY A 10 20.36 -23.11 43.01
C GLY A 10 19.04 -22.61 42.45
N SER A 11 18.98 -21.36 41.97
CA SER A 11 17.77 -20.83 41.33
C SER A 11 18.00 -19.75 40.26
N THR A 12 19.24 -19.43 39.89
CA THR A 12 19.50 -18.30 38.97
C THR A 12 19.53 -18.66 37.48
N ASP A 13 19.74 -19.93 37.11
CA ASP A 13 19.91 -20.30 35.69
C ASP A 13 18.61 -20.75 35.00
N GLU A 14 17.66 -21.37 35.72
CA GLU A 14 16.37 -21.76 35.13
C GLU A 14 15.43 -20.57 34.94
N GLN A 15 15.46 -19.57 35.83
CA GLN A 15 14.67 -18.35 35.66
C GLN A 15 15.19 -17.47 34.53
N ALA A 16 16.52 -17.40 34.34
CA ALA A 16 17.15 -16.67 33.24
C ALA A 16 16.89 -17.33 31.87
N ASN A 17 16.85 -18.66 31.81
CA ASN A 17 16.49 -19.39 30.59
C ASN A 17 15.00 -19.26 30.27
N GLY A 18 14.10 -19.32 31.27
CA GLY A 18 12.67 -19.09 31.08
C GLY A 18 12.35 -17.69 30.56
N PHE A 19 13.03 -16.65 31.07
CA PHE A 19 12.87 -15.28 30.58
C PHE A 19 13.42 -15.07 29.16
N ARG A 20 14.54 -15.72 28.80
CA ARG A 20 15.06 -15.68 27.42
C ARG A 20 14.16 -16.44 26.45
N GLN A 21 13.56 -17.55 26.86
CA GLN A 21 12.59 -18.30 26.06
C GLN A 21 11.28 -17.53 25.89
N LEU A 22 10.77 -16.86 26.94
CA LEU A 22 9.60 -15.98 26.85
C LEU A 22 9.85 -14.75 26.00
N HIS A 23 11.02 -14.11 26.10
CA HIS A 23 11.38 -13.01 25.19
C HIS A 23 11.59 -13.50 23.76
N GLN A 24 12.17 -14.68 23.51
CA GLN A 24 12.27 -15.25 22.17
C GLN A 24 10.91 -15.70 21.61
N LEU A 25 9.99 -16.18 22.43
CA LEU A 25 8.62 -16.53 22.03
C LEU A 25 7.74 -15.30 21.81
N GLN A 26 7.92 -14.23 22.60
CA GLN A 26 7.27 -12.93 22.36
C GLN A 26 7.89 -12.18 21.17
N SER A 27 9.18 -12.41 20.88
CA SER A 27 9.82 -11.94 19.64
C SER A 27 9.38 -12.75 18.41
N ALA A 28 9.12 -14.04 18.57
CA ALA A 28 8.58 -14.91 17.52
C ALA A 28 7.10 -14.66 17.24
N HIS A 29 6.35 -14.09 18.20
CA HIS A 29 4.98 -13.63 17.98
C HIS A 29 4.86 -12.24 17.33
N ASN A 30 5.97 -11.53 17.12
CA ASN A 30 6.03 -10.22 16.45
C ASN A 30 6.75 -10.26 15.09
N LEU A 31 6.90 -11.44 14.47
CA LEU A 31 7.55 -11.63 13.17
C LEU A 31 6.63 -12.27 12.11
N ASN A 32 5.32 -12.07 12.22
CA ASN A 32 4.43 -12.17 11.05
C ASN A 32 4.29 -10.78 10.46
N ASN A 33 5.34 -10.29 9.78
CA ASN A 33 5.18 -9.13 8.91
C ASN A 33 4.22 -9.56 7.79
N SER A 34 2.94 -9.20 7.93
CA SER A 34 1.96 -9.49 6.89
C SER A 34 2.41 -8.80 5.60
N VAL A 35 2.28 -9.46 4.44
CA VAL A 35 2.49 -8.81 3.12
C VAL A 35 1.79 -7.46 3.04
N LYS A 36 0.65 -7.33 3.72
CA LYS A 36 -0.16 -6.12 3.84
C LYS A 36 0.64 -4.90 4.32
N GLU A 37 1.52 -5.06 5.31
CA GLU A 37 2.34 -3.96 5.87
C GLU A 37 3.37 -3.43 4.88
N HIS A 38 3.71 -4.22 3.86
CA HIS A 38 4.69 -3.86 2.85
C HIS A 38 4.06 -3.30 1.57
N LEU A 39 2.75 -3.44 1.36
CA LEU A 39 2.08 -3.02 0.12
C LEU A 39 2.23 -1.52 -0.15
N PHE A 40 1.97 -0.67 0.86
CA PHE A 40 2.11 0.78 0.68
C PHE A 40 3.57 1.19 0.39
N PRO A 41 4.59 0.78 1.19
CA PRO A 41 5.99 1.00 0.86
C PRO A 41 6.41 0.53 -0.55
N TRP A 42 5.93 -0.64 -0.99
CA TRP A 42 6.24 -1.15 -2.32
C TRP A 42 5.61 -0.31 -3.43
N LEU A 43 4.39 0.20 -3.23
CA LEU A 43 3.75 1.11 -4.17
C LEU A 43 4.40 2.50 -4.17
N VAL A 44 4.89 3.00 -3.03
CA VAL A 44 5.69 4.23 -2.99
C VAL A 44 6.98 4.07 -3.78
N TYR A 45 7.66 2.94 -3.63
CA TYR A 45 8.85 2.63 -4.43
C TYR A 45 8.53 2.52 -5.93
N MET A 46 7.44 1.85 -6.29
CA MET A 46 6.96 1.81 -7.68
C MET A 46 6.63 3.20 -8.22
N HIS A 47 6.03 4.06 -7.39
CA HIS A 47 5.72 5.43 -7.78
C HIS A 47 6.97 6.29 -7.96
N TYR A 48 8.02 6.05 -7.17
CA TYR A 48 9.35 6.63 -7.42
C TYR A 48 9.91 6.19 -8.78
N GLN A 49 9.77 4.92 -9.16
CA GLN A 49 10.16 4.47 -10.50
C GLN A 49 9.35 5.18 -11.59
N ASN A 50 8.03 5.35 -11.40
CA ASN A 50 7.20 6.14 -12.31
C ASN A 50 7.71 7.59 -12.44
N LEU A 51 8.16 8.23 -11.35
CA LEU A 51 8.78 9.56 -11.41
C LEU A 51 10.04 9.55 -12.27
N MET A 52 10.94 8.58 -12.06
CA MET A 52 12.17 8.45 -12.84
C MET A 52 11.90 8.26 -14.33
N ASP A 53 10.92 7.41 -14.68
CA ASP A 53 10.51 7.18 -16.06
C ASP A 53 9.84 8.42 -16.69
N CYS A 54 9.20 9.25 -15.86
CA CYS A 54 8.58 10.51 -16.29
C CYS A 54 9.56 11.67 -16.44
N MET A 55 10.77 11.61 -15.87
CA MET A 55 11.73 12.72 -15.87
C MET A 55 11.99 13.36 -17.26
N PRO A 56 12.12 12.59 -18.36
CA PRO A 56 12.29 13.17 -19.70
C PRO A 56 11.10 14.01 -20.18
N PHE A 57 9.92 13.83 -19.59
CA PHE A 57 8.68 14.52 -19.95
C PHE A 57 8.33 15.67 -18.99
N ILE A 58 9.11 15.89 -17.93
CA ILE A 58 8.89 16.98 -16.98
C ILE A 58 9.67 18.21 -17.45
N ALA A 59 8.96 19.31 -17.66
CA ALA A 59 9.57 20.62 -17.90
C ALA A 59 8.80 21.71 -17.15
N ASP A 60 9.51 22.72 -16.67
CA ASP A 60 8.96 23.84 -15.89
C ASP A 60 8.19 23.40 -14.61
N GLY A 61 8.58 22.24 -14.09
CA GLY A 61 7.96 21.62 -12.91
C GLY A 61 6.60 20.98 -13.19
N SER A 62 6.30 20.63 -14.44
CA SER A 62 5.05 19.97 -14.82
C SER A 62 5.31 18.81 -15.79
N LEU A 63 4.67 17.68 -15.53
CA LEU A 63 4.64 16.53 -16.43
C LEU A 63 3.86 16.87 -17.69
N ARG A 64 4.45 16.53 -18.84
CA ARG A 64 3.85 16.74 -20.16
C ARG A 64 3.40 15.41 -20.77
N ASP A 65 2.32 15.46 -21.54
CA ASP A 65 1.87 14.33 -22.33
C ASP A 65 2.81 14.05 -23.52
N ARG A 66 2.51 13.02 -24.31
CA ARG A 66 3.30 12.67 -25.51
C ARG A 66 3.29 13.75 -26.60
N LYS A 67 2.42 14.75 -26.51
CA LYS A 67 2.35 15.91 -27.40
C LYS A 67 3.09 17.13 -26.84
N GLY A 68 3.70 17.01 -25.66
CA GLY A 68 4.43 18.08 -24.99
C GLY A 68 3.54 19.07 -24.23
N LEU A 69 2.25 18.77 -24.04
CA LEU A 69 1.32 19.63 -23.31
C LEU A 69 1.30 19.27 -21.82
N PRO A 70 1.29 20.24 -20.89
CA PRO A 70 1.16 19.97 -19.47
C PRO A 70 -0.11 19.19 -19.14
N ILE A 71 0.02 18.13 -18.35
CA ILE A 71 -1.11 17.34 -17.88
C ILE A 71 -1.77 18.10 -16.71
N LYS A 72 -3.03 18.48 -16.91
CA LYS A 72 -3.80 19.20 -15.90
C LYS A 72 -4.25 18.27 -14.78
N GLU A 73 -4.31 18.80 -13.56
CA GLU A 73 -4.84 18.10 -12.39
C GLU A 73 -6.22 17.47 -12.68
N GLY A 74 -6.43 16.25 -12.16
CA GLY A 74 -7.63 15.46 -12.41
C GLY A 74 -7.69 14.76 -13.78
N ARG A 75 -6.75 15.02 -14.69
CA ARG A 75 -6.65 14.30 -15.98
C ARG A 75 -5.72 13.11 -15.88
N GLU A 76 -6.08 12.02 -16.54
CA GLU A 76 -5.25 10.81 -16.60
C GLU A 76 -3.93 11.07 -17.34
N ALA A 77 -2.83 10.60 -16.77
CA ALA A 77 -1.52 10.57 -17.40
C ALA A 77 -1.28 9.19 -18.05
N ASP A 78 -1.09 9.17 -19.37
CA ASP A 78 -0.80 7.96 -20.17
C ASP A 78 0.71 7.64 -20.27
N VAL A 79 1.53 8.30 -19.46
CA VAL A 79 2.99 8.18 -19.48
C VAL A 79 3.55 7.31 -18.35
N TYR A 80 2.72 6.88 -17.39
CA TYR A 80 3.10 5.93 -16.35
C TYR A 80 1.93 5.02 -15.94
N SER A 81 2.26 3.95 -15.23
CA SER A 81 1.31 2.91 -14.84
C SER A 81 0.55 3.24 -13.54
N GLY A 82 -0.76 2.99 -13.57
CA GLY A 82 -1.61 2.96 -12.37
C GLY A 82 -1.75 1.55 -11.83
N VAL A 83 -2.03 1.45 -10.54
CA VAL A 83 -2.23 0.16 -9.85
C VAL A 83 -3.40 0.31 -8.88
N LEU A 84 -4.24 -0.72 -8.77
CA LEU A 84 -5.22 -0.86 -7.69
C LEU A 84 -5.03 -2.23 -7.05
N ILE A 85 -4.89 -2.26 -5.72
CA ILE A 85 -4.69 -3.46 -4.92
C ILE A 85 -5.78 -3.52 -3.87
N LEU A 86 -6.37 -4.70 -3.72
CA LEU A 86 -7.34 -5.03 -2.68
C LEU A 86 -6.71 -6.08 -1.79
N ALA A 87 -6.41 -5.75 -0.54
CA ALA A 87 -5.74 -6.65 0.39
C ALA A 87 -6.67 -7.07 1.52
N ASN A 88 -6.68 -8.37 1.80
CA ASN A 88 -7.39 -8.97 2.94
C ASN A 88 -6.64 -10.22 3.40
N GLY A 89 -6.99 -10.73 4.58
CA GLY A 89 -6.45 -11.93 5.17
C GLY A 89 -6.53 -13.18 4.30
N THR A 90 -7.73 -13.64 3.89
CA THR A 90 -7.86 -14.93 3.16
C THR A 90 -9.04 -15.06 2.20
N THR A 91 -10.20 -14.47 2.51
CA THR A 91 -11.48 -14.81 1.86
C THR A 91 -12.00 -13.76 0.89
N LEU A 92 -11.22 -12.71 0.58
CA LEU A 92 -11.75 -11.58 -0.19
C LEU A 92 -12.23 -12.01 -1.58
N ILE A 93 -11.48 -12.87 -2.26
CA ILE A 93 -11.83 -13.25 -3.62
C ILE A 93 -13.17 -14.00 -3.69
N ASP A 94 -13.40 -14.93 -2.76
CA ASP A 94 -14.63 -15.71 -2.70
C ASP A 94 -15.82 -14.80 -2.36
N ARG A 95 -15.62 -13.84 -1.45
CA ARG A 95 -16.64 -12.82 -1.11
C ARG A 95 -16.96 -11.92 -2.30
N LEU A 96 -15.95 -11.45 -3.03
CA LEU A 96 -16.14 -10.60 -4.20
C LEU A 96 -16.89 -11.31 -5.33
N GLN A 97 -16.62 -12.61 -5.54
CA GLN A 97 -17.34 -13.42 -6.53
C GLN A 97 -18.78 -13.71 -6.12
N LEU A 98 -18.99 -14.10 -4.85
CA LEU A 98 -20.33 -14.36 -4.30
C LEU A 98 -21.24 -13.12 -4.43
N ASP A 99 -20.67 -11.94 -4.19
CA ASP A 99 -21.37 -10.67 -4.26
C ASP A 99 -21.52 -10.10 -5.69
N GLY A 100 -20.99 -10.79 -6.70
CA GLY A 100 -21.00 -10.34 -8.10
C GLY A 100 -20.18 -9.06 -8.35
N VAL A 101 -19.23 -8.73 -7.46
CA VAL A 101 -18.31 -7.60 -7.63
C VAL A 101 -17.24 -7.93 -8.68
N VAL A 102 -16.91 -9.21 -8.82
CA VAL A 102 -16.02 -9.72 -9.85
C VAL A 102 -16.80 -10.72 -10.70
N GLU A 103 -16.94 -10.42 -12.00
CA GLU A 103 -17.77 -11.21 -12.92
C GLU A 103 -17.07 -12.48 -13.41
N ASP A 104 -15.73 -12.45 -13.50
CA ASP A 104 -14.96 -13.60 -13.92
C ASP A 104 -14.86 -14.66 -12.80
N LYS A 105 -15.19 -15.91 -13.14
CA LYS A 105 -14.62 -17.06 -12.43
C LYS A 105 -13.12 -16.95 -12.60
N ILE A 106 -12.43 -16.44 -11.58
CA ILE A 106 -10.98 -16.37 -11.53
C ILE A 106 -10.48 -17.82 -11.53
N LEU A 107 -10.21 -18.32 -12.73
CA LEU A 107 -9.52 -19.58 -12.98
C LEU A 107 -8.00 -19.40 -12.86
N GLY A 108 -7.55 -18.20 -12.45
CA GLY A 108 -6.14 -17.85 -12.31
C GLY A 108 -5.50 -18.53 -11.10
N ALA A 109 -4.36 -19.18 -11.33
CA ALA A 109 -3.49 -19.59 -10.25
C ALA A 109 -2.96 -18.34 -9.52
N PHE A 110 -3.28 -18.23 -8.24
CA PHE A 110 -2.63 -17.27 -7.35
C PHE A 110 -1.11 -17.38 -7.50
N THR A 111 -0.44 -16.24 -7.61
CA THR A 111 1.02 -16.19 -7.62
C THR A 111 1.54 -15.84 -6.23
N PRO A 112 2.49 -16.63 -5.68
CA PRO A 112 3.14 -16.29 -4.41
C PRO A 112 3.82 -14.92 -4.48
N LEU A 113 3.73 -14.17 -3.39
CA LEU A 113 4.41 -12.90 -3.16
C LEU A 113 5.48 -13.13 -2.09
N SER A 114 6.67 -13.52 -2.51
CA SER A 114 7.77 -13.82 -1.60
C SER A 114 8.73 -12.65 -1.40
N SER A 115 8.56 -11.55 -2.15
CA SER A 115 9.40 -10.36 -2.06
C SER A 115 8.78 -9.15 -2.78
N ARG A 116 9.35 -7.96 -2.51
CA ARG A 116 9.08 -6.75 -3.32
C ARG A 116 9.31 -7.00 -4.81
N ARG A 117 10.34 -7.78 -5.16
CA ARG A 117 10.65 -8.08 -6.56
C ARG A 117 9.54 -8.89 -7.22
N ASP A 118 9.07 -9.95 -6.56
CA ASP A 118 7.99 -10.80 -7.11
C ASP A 118 6.69 -10.00 -7.31
N PHE A 119 6.39 -9.10 -6.36
CA PHE A 119 5.28 -8.17 -6.45
C PHE A 119 5.38 -7.27 -7.69
N MET A 120 6.52 -6.60 -7.86
CA MET A 120 6.76 -5.69 -8.99
C MET A 120 6.76 -6.43 -10.33
N ASP A 121 7.43 -7.58 -10.40
CA ASP A 121 7.52 -8.41 -11.61
C ASP A 121 6.14 -8.94 -12.02
N TYR A 122 5.29 -9.34 -11.06
CA TYR A 122 3.92 -9.75 -11.34
C TYR A 122 3.07 -8.62 -11.91
N ILE A 123 3.11 -7.44 -11.28
CA ILE A 123 2.36 -6.26 -11.73
C ILE A 123 2.79 -5.88 -13.14
N LYS A 124 4.10 -5.77 -13.39
CA LYS A 124 4.67 -5.42 -14.69
C LYS A 124 4.19 -6.38 -15.79
N ARG A 125 4.35 -7.69 -15.57
CA ARG A 125 3.90 -8.71 -16.53
C ARG A 125 2.41 -8.58 -16.84
N LYS A 126 1.58 -8.34 -15.82
CA LYS A 126 0.13 -8.18 -16.02
C LYS A 126 -0.25 -6.88 -16.73
N GLN A 127 0.50 -5.81 -16.55
CA GLN A 127 0.29 -4.56 -17.29
C GLN A 127 0.66 -4.67 -18.77
N GLU A 128 1.61 -5.54 -19.12
CA GLU A 128 1.94 -5.87 -20.51
C GLU A 128 0.81 -6.70 -21.16
N ASP A 129 0.19 -7.61 -20.40
CA ASP A 129 -0.87 -8.51 -20.88
C ASP A 129 -2.28 -7.88 -20.86
N SER A 130 -2.52 -6.82 -20.08
CA SER A 130 -3.86 -6.32 -19.77
C SER A 130 -3.85 -4.82 -19.45
N SER A 131 -4.82 -4.09 -20.00
CA SER A 131 -4.88 -2.61 -19.90
C SER A 131 -5.65 -2.09 -18.69
N ASP A 132 -6.57 -2.88 -18.12
CA ASP A 132 -7.46 -2.41 -17.05
C ASP A 132 -7.87 -3.54 -16.08
N GLY A 133 -7.87 -3.24 -14.78
CA GLY A 133 -8.10 -4.21 -13.71
C GLY A 133 -7.53 -3.80 -12.34
N ALA A 134 -7.55 -4.75 -11.40
CA ALA A 134 -6.96 -4.64 -10.07
C ALA A 134 -6.35 -5.96 -9.61
N TYR A 135 -5.57 -5.89 -8.53
CA TYR A 135 -4.88 -7.01 -7.94
C TYR A 135 -5.51 -7.34 -6.59
N VAL A 136 -5.87 -8.60 -6.36
CA VAL A 136 -6.36 -9.06 -5.07
C VAL A 136 -5.24 -9.81 -4.36
N VAL A 137 -4.89 -9.34 -3.16
CA VAL A 137 -3.85 -9.91 -2.30
C VAL A 137 -4.51 -10.66 -1.14
N ASP A 138 -4.17 -11.93 -1.03
CA ASP A 138 -4.42 -12.78 0.13
C ASP A 138 -3.17 -12.68 1.03
N SER A 139 -3.26 -11.83 2.05
CA SER A 139 -2.12 -11.46 2.88
C SER A 139 -1.71 -12.55 3.88
N HIS A 140 -2.61 -13.47 4.25
CA HIS A 140 -2.26 -14.59 5.14
C HIS A 140 -1.59 -15.75 4.39
N ARG A 141 -1.88 -15.91 3.09
CA ARG A 141 -1.24 -16.90 2.22
C ARG A 141 -0.21 -16.29 1.28
N GLU A 142 0.10 -15.00 1.46
CA GLU A 142 1.18 -14.28 0.79
C GLU A 142 1.12 -14.46 -0.73
N ARG A 143 -0.05 -14.19 -1.32
CA ARG A 143 -0.29 -14.49 -2.74
C ARG A 143 -1.22 -13.48 -3.37
N MET A 144 -1.09 -13.31 -4.68
CA MET A 144 -1.81 -12.30 -5.44
C MET A 144 -2.42 -12.87 -6.72
N VAL A 145 -3.55 -12.30 -7.13
CA VAL A 145 -4.20 -12.60 -8.40
C VAL A 145 -4.69 -11.33 -9.07
N TYR A 146 -4.61 -11.30 -10.39
CA TYR A 146 -5.16 -10.23 -11.21
C TYR A 146 -6.65 -10.45 -11.49
N VAL A 147 -7.40 -9.36 -11.49
CA VAL A 147 -8.82 -9.31 -11.80
C VAL A 147 -9.05 -8.20 -12.82
N SER A 148 -9.61 -8.58 -13.96
CA SER A 148 -9.89 -7.73 -15.14
C SER A 148 -10.97 -6.68 -14.86
N GLU A 149 -12.08 -7.07 -14.25
CA GLU A 149 -13.25 -6.20 -14.13
C GLU A 149 -13.83 -6.17 -12.70
N PHE A 150 -14.22 -4.96 -12.28
CA PHE A 150 -14.87 -4.72 -10.99
C PHE A 150 -16.19 -4.01 -11.19
N ASN A 151 -17.26 -4.61 -10.67
CA ASN A 151 -18.58 -4.00 -10.59
C ASN A 151 -18.82 -3.51 -9.16
N SER A 152 -18.63 -2.22 -8.90
CA SER A 152 -18.90 -1.66 -7.57
C SER A 152 -19.96 -0.55 -7.62
N ARG A 153 -21.23 -0.95 -7.73
CA ARG A 153 -22.36 -0.08 -7.42
C ARG A 153 -22.61 -0.08 -5.91
N ILE A 154 -21.76 0.62 -5.16
CA ILE A 154 -21.93 0.82 -3.71
C ILE A 154 -22.27 2.31 -3.49
N PRO A 155 -23.48 2.66 -3.01
CA PRO A 155 -23.89 4.05 -2.83
C PRO A 155 -23.29 4.61 -1.53
N ILE A 156 -22.08 5.17 -1.63
CA ILE A 156 -21.39 5.85 -0.54
C ILE A 156 -21.02 7.26 -0.98
N ASN A 157 -21.27 8.22 -0.09
CA ASN A 157 -20.78 9.60 -0.20
C ASN A 157 -19.27 9.60 0.00
N ILE A 158 -18.52 9.91 -1.05
CA ILE A 158 -17.05 9.75 -1.02
C ILE A 158 -16.40 10.86 -0.21
N SER A 159 -17.00 12.06 -0.19
CA SER A 159 -16.44 13.24 0.47
C SER A 159 -16.14 13.02 1.95
N ASP A 160 -16.87 12.13 2.61
CA ASP A 160 -16.74 11.91 4.05
C ASP A 160 -15.50 11.08 4.40
N TYR A 161 -14.85 10.46 3.42
CA TYR A 161 -13.76 9.48 3.59
C TYR A 161 -12.43 9.93 2.99
N VAL A 162 -12.35 11.15 2.48
CA VAL A 162 -11.13 11.75 1.92
C VAL A 162 -11.03 13.22 2.33
N PRO A 163 -9.83 13.80 2.42
CA PRO A 163 -9.68 15.23 2.66
C PRO A 163 -10.18 16.07 1.47
N GLN A 164 -10.48 17.35 1.71
CA GLN A 164 -11.01 18.25 0.69
C GLN A 164 -10.08 18.41 -0.53
N ASP A 165 -8.76 18.40 -0.29
CA ASP A 165 -7.73 18.50 -1.32
C ASP A 165 -7.44 17.17 -2.02
N PHE A 166 -8.15 16.08 -1.70
CA PHE A 166 -7.81 14.74 -2.22
C PHE A 166 -7.83 14.64 -3.75
N PHE A 167 -8.73 15.36 -4.40
CA PHE A 167 -8.88 15.33 -5.86
C PHE A 167 -8.14 16.46 -6.55
N TYR A 168 -8.08 17.63 -5.91
CA TYR A 168 -7.43 18.83 -6.42
C TYR A 168 -6.65 19.49 -5.29
N TYR A 169 -5.33 19.60 -5.46
CA TYR A 169 -4.44 20.20 -4.49
C TYR A 169 -4.55 21.74 -4.49
N GLU A 170 -4.62 22.35 -5.67
CA GLU A 170 -4.51 23.80 -5.85
C GLU A 170 -5.85 24.48 -6.21
N SER A 171 -6.79 23.78 -6.85
CA SER A 171 -8.05 24.40 -7.28
C SER A 171 -9.16 23.40 -7.58
N GLY A 172 -10.19 23.38 -6.75
CA GLY A 172 -11.48 22.78 -7.09
C GLY A 172 -12.25 22.25 -5.88
N LEU A 173 -13.57 22.50 -5.85
CA LEU A 173 -14.44 21.59 -5.12
C LEU A 173 -14.50 20.30 -5.95
N PRO A 174 -14.27 19.12 -5.36
CA PRO A 174 -14.40 17.89 -6.09
C PRO A 174 -15.85 17.70 -6.54
N GLU A 175 -16.10 17.74 -7.84
CA GLU A 175 -17.34 17.19 -8.36
C GLU A 175 -17.21 15.65 -8.33
N GLU A 176 -18.04 14.97 -7.54
CA GLU A 176 -18.03 13.50 -7.43
C GLU A 176 -18.18 12.77 -8.79
N THR A 177 -18.73 13.48 -9.79
CA THR A 177 -18.84 13.05 -11.19
C THR A 177 -17.48 12.80 -11.83
N ASN A 178 -16.42 13.48 -11.38
CA ASN A 178 -15.07 13.39 -11.92
C ASN A 178 -14.19 12.32 -11.25
N ILE A 179 -14.75 11.53 -10.32
CA ILE A 179 -14.01 10.45 -9.66
C ILE A 179 -14.06 9.18 -10.53
N GLY A 180 -12.88 8.75 -10.99
CA GLY A 180 -12.71 7.53 -11.78
C GLY A 180 -13.12 6.26 -11.03
N LEU A 181 -13.54 5.22 -11.77
CA LEU A 181 -14.09 3.99 -11.21
C LEU A 181 -13.15 3.31 -10.21
N LYS A 182 -11.84 3.20 -10.51
CA LYS A 182 -10.86 2.59 -9.61
C LYS A 182 -10.76 3.29 -8.26
N THR A 183 -10.83 4.62 -8.24
CA THR A 183 -10.80 5.37 -6.98
C THR A 183 -12.11 5.21 -6.22
N LYS A 184 -13.26 5.13 -6.91
CA LYS A 184 -14.53 4.75 -6.26
C LYS A 184 -14.44 3.36 -5.62
N VAL A 185 -13.89 2.38 -6.33
CA VAL A 185 -13.67 1.01 -5.83
C VAL A 185 -12.75 1.03 -4.61
N ALA A 186 -11.62 1.74 -4.69
CA ALA A 186 -10.64 1.86 -3.60
C ALA A 186 -11.27 2.37 -2.30
N ILE A 187 -12.11 3.41 -2.39
CA ILE A 187 -12.75 4.02 -1.23
C ILE A 187 -13.90 3.15 -0.70
N ARG A 188 -14.70 2.55 -1.60
CA ARG A 188 -15.94 1.87 -1.22
C ARG A 188 -15.74 0.46 -0.69
N LEU A 189 -14.74 -0.27 -1.18
CA LEU A 189 -14.54 -1.67 -0.78
C LEU A 189 -14.21 -1.84 0.72
N PRO A 190 -13.30 -1.05 1.32
CA PRO A 190 -13.04 -1.12 2.77
C PRO A 190 -14.26 -0.84 3.64
N LEU A 191 -15.22 -0.09 3.12
CA LEU A 191 -16.45 0.27 3.83
C LEU A 191 -17.54 -0.80 3.73
N ARG A 192 -17.46 -1.65 2.71
CA ARG A 192 -18.38 -2.78 2.50
C ARG A 192 -17.89 -4.06 3.18
N TYR A 193 -16.59 -4.29 3.21
CA TYR A 193 -16.00 -5.53 3.69
C TYR A 193 -15.05 -5.26 4.85
N ASP A 194 -15.35 -5.88 5.99
CA ASP A 194 -14.44 -5.86 7.13
C ASP A 194 -13.06 -6.42 6.76
N ASN A 195 -12.03 -5.79 7.34
CA ASN A 195 -10.62 -6.13 7.21
C ASN A 195 -10.06 -6.04 5.78
N VAL A 196 -10.73 -5.31 4.89
CA VAL A 196 -10.24 -4.99 3.55
C VAL A 196 -9.58 -3.63 3.56
N ASP A 197 -8.35 -3.60 3.06
CA ASP A 197 -7.66 -2.36 2.76
C ASP A 197 -7.47 -2.29 1.25
N THR A 198 -7.46 -1.08 0.71
CA THR A 198 -7.11 -0.88 -0.70
C THR A 198 -5.93 0.04 -0.81
N TYR A 199 -5.09 -0.24 -1.81
CA TYR A 199 -3.93 0.56 -2.11
C TYR A 199 -3.97 0.93 -3.59
N GLN A 200 -3.66 2.17 -3.93
CA GLN A 200 -3.78 2.66 -5.29
C GLN A 200 -2.58 3.53 -5.65
N ILE A 201 -2.04 3.35 -6.86
CA ILE A 201 -1.27 4.39 -7.56
C ILE A 201 -2.22 5.01 -8.57
N LYS A 202 -2.61 6.27 -8.35
CA LYS A 202 -3.50 7.02 -9.23
C LYS A 202 -2.75 7.48 -10.48
N ARG A 203 -3.42 7.39 -11.63
CA ARG A 203 -2.96 7.94 -12.91
C ARG A 203 -3.44 9.37 -13.15
N SER A 204 -4.51 9.76 -12.48
CA SER A 204 -5.01 11.13 -12.52
C SER A 204 -3.97 12.05 -11.89
N ALA A 205 -3.53 13.03 -12.66
CA ALA A 205 -2.57 14.07 -12.27
C ALA A 205 -2.98 14.76 -10.97
N TYR A 206 -2.01 15.03 -10.12
CA TYR A 206 -2.17 15.70 -8.84
C TYR A 206 -1.07 16.75 -8.66
N THR A 207 -1.39 17.90 -8.06
CA THR A 207 -0.52 19.08 -7.97
C THR A 207 -0.10 19.63 -9.35
N LYS A 208 0.66 20.74 -9.36
CA LYS A 208 1.31 21.25 -10.58
C LYS A 208 2.24 20.24 -11.27
N LEU A 209 2.84 19.30 -10.53
CA LEU A 209 3.75 18.31 -11.10
C LEU A 209 3.03 17.38 -12.08
N GLY A 210 1.74 17.10 -11.87
CA GLY A 210 0.94 16.30 -12.78
C GLY A 210 1.16 14.78 -12.69
N LEU A 211 1.95 14.31 -11.71
CA LEU A 211 1.95 12.92 -11.29
C LEU A 211 0.82 12.71 -10.28
N GLY A 212 0.19 11.53 -10.33
CA GLY A 212 -0.81 11.14 -9.35
C GLY A 212 -0.20 10.81 -7.99
N LYS A 213 -0.99 10.17 -7.14
CA LYS A 213 -0.63 9.85 -5.76
C LYS A 213 -0.76 8.35 -5.47
N VAL A 214 -0.01 7.90 -4.47
CA VAL A 214 -0.20 6.61 -3.81
C VAL A 214 -1.17 6.81 -2.65
N THR A 215 -2.15 5.93 -2.48
CA THR A 215 -3.15 6.03 -1.42
C THR A 215 -3.38 4.68 -0.78
N HIS A 216 -3.65 4.67 0.52
CA HIS A 216 -4.13 3.52 1.27
C HIS A 216 -5.46 3.88 1.94
N PHE A 217 -6.49 3.10 1.67
CA PHE A 217 -7.80 3.21 2.30
C PHE A 217 -8.07 2.02 3.20
N ASN A 218 -8.64 2.29 4.37
CA ASN A 218 -9.21 1.28 5.25
C ASN A 218 -10.66 1.67 5.60
N MET A 219 -11.28 0.95 6.54
CA MET A 219 -12.68 1.18 6.92
C MET A 219 -12.97 2.61 7.47
N GLN A 220 -11.96 3.38 7.85
CA GLN A 220 -12.11 4.74 8.37
C GLN A 220 -12.04 5.81 7.26
N GLY A 221 -11.59 5.46 6.06
CA GLY A 221 -11.33 6.36 4.94
C GLY A 221 -9.88 6.27 4.46
N LEU A 222 -9.37 7.36 3.90
CA LEU A 222 -7.96 7.49 3.57
C LEU A 222 -7.14 7.37 4.86
N ALA A 223 -6.19 6.45 4.91
CA ALA A 223 -5.31 6.22 6.06
C ALA A 223 -3.95 6.92 5.88
N GLU A 224 -3.41 6.83 4.67
CA GLU A 224 -2.14 7.48 4.29
C GLU A 224 -2.12 7.75 2.79
N GLU A 225 -1.42 8.81 2.39
CA GLU A 225 -1.11 9.10 0.99
C GLU A 225 0.34 9.54 0.82
N PHE A 226 0.86 9.32 -0.39
CA PHE A 226 2.17 9.78 -0.81
C PHE A 226 2.08 10.36 -2.21
N PHE A 227 2.69 11.53 -2.45
CA PHE A 227 2.74 12.14 -3.77
C PHE A 227 4.00 12.98 -3.96
N PHE A 228 4.38 13.20 -5.21
CA PHE A 228 5.47 14.11 -5.54
C PHE A 228 4.95 15.52 -5.79
N LYS A 229 5.74 16.52 -5.37
CA LYS A 229 5.42 17.93 -5.56
C LYS A 229 6.69 18.72 -5.88
N VAL A 230 6.59 19.71 -6.76
CA VAL A 230 7.64 20.70 -6.97
C VAL A 230 7.54 21.75 -5.87
N GLU A 231 8.59 21.88 -5.06
CA GLU A 231 8.62 22.77 -3.89
C GLU A 231 9.99 23.48 -3.79
N PRO A 232 10.25 24.52 -4.61
CA PRO A 232 11.56 25.16 -4.73
C PRO A 232 12.00 25.91 -3.46
N ASN A 233 11.07 26.23 -2.57
CA ASN A 233 11.30 27.06 -1.39
C ASN A 233 11.36 26.23 -0.08
N CYS A 234 11.55 24.92 -0.16
CA CYS A 234 11.73 24.07 1.03
C CYS A 234 13.19 23.65 1.22
N ASP A 235 13.52 23.18 2.42
CA ASP A 235 14.87 22.70 2.76
C ASP A 235 15.13 21.25 2.30
N GLY A 236 14.17 20.63 1.59
CA GLY A 236 14.20 19.23 1.19
C GLY A 236 13.62 18.27 2.25
N PRO A 237 13.93 16.96 2.19
CA PRO A 237 14.83 16.34 1.22
C PRO A 237 14.28 16.34 -0.21
N PHE A 238 15.13 16.66 -1.19
CA PHE A 238 14.78 16.59 -2.60
C PHE A 238 15.03 15.20 -3.18
N VAL A 239 14.03 14.65 -3.85
CA VAL A 239 14.14 13.43 -4.63
C VAL A 239 14.94 13.70 -5.91
N VAL A 240 14.65 14.83 -6.55
CA VAL A 240 15.39 15.37 -7.70
C VAL A 240 15.82 16.81 -7.35
N PRO A 241 17.09 17.07 -7.03
CA PRO A 241 17.54 18.42 -6.66
C PRO A 241 17.47 19.43 -7.81
N GLU A 242 17.73 18.99 -9.05
CA GLU A 242 17.79 19.86 -10.24
C GLU A 242 16.42 20.41 -10.64
N GLN A 243 15.37 19.69 -10.27
CA GLN A 243 13.98 20.11 -10.37
C GLN A 243 13.39 19.87 -8.99
N PRO A 244 13.32 20.87 -8.09
CA PRO A 244 13.19 20.69 -6.64
C PRO A 244 11.90 19.95 -6.25
N ILE A 245 11.92 18.64 -6.44
CA ILE A 245 10.80 17.71 -6.29
C ILE A 245 11.00 17.01 -4.98
N VAL A 246 9.99 17.06 -4.13
CA VAL A 246 9.95 16.38 -2.83
C VAL A 246 8.88 15.29 -2.87
N GLY A 247 9.08 14.24 -2.07
CA GLY A 247 8.01 13.31 -1.71
C GLY A 247 7.26 13.85 -0.51
N VAL A 248 5.94 13.98 -0.61
CA VAL A 248 5.06 14.41 0.50
C VAL A 248 4.31 13.17 0.97
N TYR A 249 4.48 12.82 2.24
CA TYR A 249 3.76 11.75 2.91
C TYR A 249 2.81 12.34 3.95
N ARG A 250 1.57 11.84 3.98
CA ARG A 250 0.54 12.26 4.93
C ARG A 250 -0.16 11.06 5.54
N THR A 251 -0.47 11.14 6.83
CA THR A 251 -1.35 10.18 7.52
C THR A 251 -2.63 10.85 7.97
N TYR A 252 -3.69 10.05 8.08
CA TYR A 252 -5.00 10.53 8.45
C TYR A 252 -5.65 9.62 9.50
N GLU A 253 -6.43 10.24 10.38
CA GLU A 253 -7.25 9.54 11.36
C GLU A 253 -8.66 10.11 11.34
N ARG A 254 -9.66 9.28 11.64
CA ARG A 254 -11.03 9.75 11.85
C ARG A 254 -11.21 10.17 13.31
N LYS A 255 -11.46 11.46 13.56
CA LYS A 255 -11.77 12.03 14.88
C LYS A 255 -13.08 12.80 14.83
N ASP A 256 -13.96 12.55 15.78
CA ASP A 256 -15.28 13.20 15.90
C ASP A 256 -16.10 13.18 14.60
N GLY A 257 -16.01 12.07 13.85
CA GLY A 257 -16.73 11.88 12.59
C GLY A 257 -16.08 12.52 11.36
N ALA A 258 -15.00 13.31 11.53
CA ALA A 258 -14.26 13.93 10.44
C ALA A 258 -12.92 13.22 10.20
N LEU A 259 -12.47 13.19 8.94
CA LEU A 259 -11.13 12.74 8.60
C LEU A 259 -10.15 13.91 8.76
N ILE A 260 -9.11 13.73 9.57
CA ILE A 260 -8.09 14.76 9.85
C ILE A 260 -6.70 14.28 9.42
N CYS A 261 -5.89 15.18 8.87
CA CYS A 261 -4.46 14.93 8.64
C CYS A 261 -3.74 14.99 9.98
N THR A 262 -3.06 13.90 10.37
CA THR A 262 -2.34 13.80 11.65
C THR A 262 -0.84 14.03 11.51
N GLU A 263 -0.28 13.73 10.35
CA GLU A 263 1.12 13.97 10.01
C GLU A 263 1.22 14.44 8.56
N GLU A 264 2.11 15.39 8.29
CA GLU A 264 2.59 15.71 6.95
C GLU A 264 4.11 15.88 7.03
N ARG A 265 4.85 15.13 6.21
CA ARG A 265 6.32 15.19 6.17
C ARG A 265 6.85 15.10 4.75
N ARG A 266 7.99 15.76 4.52
CA ARG A 266 8.77 15.61 3.29
C ARG A 266 9.73 14.44 3.48
N ILE A 267 9.73 13.50 2.54
CA ILE A 267 10.54 12.29 2.59
C ILE A 267 11.23 12.05 1.25
N ASP A 268 12.40 11.43 1.32
CA ASP A 268 13.04 10.79 0.17
C ASP A 268 12.66 9.30 0.19
N PRO A 269 11.84 8.83 -0.77
CA PRO A 269 11.40 7.44 -0.78
C PRO A 269 12.55 6.45 -0.99
N ARG A 270 13.68 6.92 -1.54
CA ARG A 270 14.89 6.09 -1.67
C ARG A 270 15.41 5.74 -0.29
N THR A 271 15.63 6.71 0.59
CA THR A 271 16.19 6.45 1.92
C THR A 271 15.18 5.87 2.91
N GLU A 272 13.92 6.29 2.81
CA GLU A 272 12.86 5.86 3.73
C GLU A 272 12.46 4.39 3.49
N TYR A 273 12.50 3.95 2.23
CA TYR A 273 12.06 2.62 1.82
C TYR A 273 13.15 1.76 1.16
N ASP A 274 14.42 2.20 1.15
CA ASP A 274 15.56 1.35 0.78
C ASP A 274 15.86 0.32 1.86
N ALA A 275 16.17 -0.89 1.40
CA ALA A 275 16.88 -1.96 2.10
C ALA A 275 16.28 -2.53 3.42
N LYS A 276 15.25 -1.95 4.04
CA LYS A 276 14.55 -2.55 5.20
C LYS A 276 13.24 -3.25 4.85
N SER A 277 12.75 -3.12 3.61
CA SER A 277 11.58 -3.84 3.12
C SER A 277 11.90 -5.28 2.69
N VAL A 278 12.83 -5.95 3.38
CA VAL A 278 13.02 -7.40 3.27
C VAL A 278 11.81 -8.03 3.94
N PHE A 279 10.75 -8.18 3.15
CA PHE A 279 9.72 -9.14 3.47
C PHE A 279 10.39 -10.51 3.56
N VAL A 280 10.39 -11.09 4.75
CA VAL A 280 10.75 -12.48 4.96
C VAL A 280 9.43 -13.23 4.95
N PRO A 281 9.16 -14.08 3.93
CA PRO A 281 7.96 -14.90 3.90
C PRO A 281 7.81 -15.65 5.22
N SER A 282 6.59 -15.75 5.75
CA SER A 282 6.35 -16.57 6.93
C SER A 282 6.77 -18.02 6.61
N GLN A 283 7.87 -18.47 7.21
CA GLN A 283 8.28 -19.87 7.12
C GLN A 283 7.26 -20.70 7.91
N LYS A 284 6.13 -21.04 7.31
CA LYS A 284 5.28 -22.10 7.88
C LYS A 284 6.03 -23.42 7.75
N PRO A 285 6.11 -24.23 8.82
CA PRO A 285 6.68 -25.55 8.73
C PRO A 285 5.90 -26.33 7.68
N HIS A 286 6.63 -26.90 6.74
CA HIS A 286 6.10 -27.86 5.79
C HIS A 286 5.57 -29.03 6.62
N VAL A 287 4.26 -29.08 6.88
CA VAL A 287 3.63 -30.29 7.40
C VAL A 287 3.47 -31.20 6.19
N PRO A 288 4.19 -32.32 6.11
CA PRO A 288 3.99 -33.28 5.03
C PRO A 288 2.55 -33.77 5.10
N LEU A 289 1.89 -33.88 3.95
CA LEU A 289 0.53 -34.43 3.81
C LEU A 289 0.43 -35.93 4.14
N GLU A 290 1.46 -36.53 4.72
CA GLU A 290 1.48 -37.89 5.22
C GLU A 290 1.34 -37.88 6.74
N LEU A 291 0.14 -37.61 7.26
CA LEU A 291 -0.35 -38.04 8.59
C LEU A 291 -1.83 -37.64 8.78
N ILE A 292 -2.66 -37.87 7.75
CA ILE A 292 -4.11 -38.02 7.93
C ILE A 292 -4.53 -39.36 7.30
N ARG A 293 -4.06 -40.43 7.93
CA ARG A 293 -4.69 -41.75 7.88
C ARG A 293 -4.50 -42.42 9.24
N ASN A 294 -5.48 -42.22 10.11
CA ASN A 294 -6.22 -43.25 10.85
C ASN A 294 -7.19 -42.57 11.81
#